data_AF-B7PRJ6-F1
#
_entry.id   AF-B7PRJ6-F1
#
_cell.length_a   1.000
_cell.length_b   1.000
_cell.length_c   1.000
_cell.angle_alpha   90.00
_cell.angle_beta   90.00
_cell.angle_gamma   90.00
#
_symmetry.space_group_name_H-M   'P 1'
#
loop_
_entity.id
_entity.type
_entity.pdbx_description
1 polymer ?
#
loop_
_entity_poly.entity_id
_entity_poly.type
_entity_poly.pdbx_seq_one_letter_code
_entity_poly.pdbx_strand_id
1 'polypeptide(L)' 'MPYVKWRRGHVDLMPESDVPVGRNDLVLENIKESANYTCVASSSLGSIEHVSQVLVQALLSS' A
#
# COMPACT_ATOMS: atom_id res chain seq x y z
N MET A 1 -13.20 8.09 -12.14
CA MET A 1 -11.91 8.10 -11.40
C MET A 1 -12.00 7.05 -10.32
N PRO A 2 -11.00 6.17 -10.15
CA PRO A 2 -11.06 5.08 -9.18
C PRO A 2 -10.80 5.57 -7.75
N TYR A 3 -11.34 4.86 -6.76
CA TYR A 3 -10.90 4.95 -5.37
C TYR A 3 -9.60 4.19 -5.21
N VAL A 4 -8.63 4.76 -4.50
CA VAL A 4 -7.29 4.19 -4.35
C VAL A 4 -7.01 3.93 -2.88
N LYS A 5 -6.88 2.66 -2.50
CA LYS A 5 -6.55 2.24 -1.12
C LYS A 5 -5.26 1.44 -1.07
N TRP A 6 -4.69 1.34 0.14
CA TRP A 6 -3.51 0.53 0.41
C TRP A 6 -3.85 -0.62 1.35
N ARG A 7 -3.26 -1.79 1.08
CA ARG A 7 -3.32 -2.97 1.96
C ARG A 7 -1.92 -3.50 2.27
N ARG A 8 -1.77 -4.13 3.44
CA ARG A 8 -0.60 -4.96 3.78
C ARG A 8 -1.08 -6.40 3.92
N GLY A 9 -0.64 -7.27 3.01
CA GLY A 9 -1.21 -8.62 2.91
C GLY A 9 -2.71 -8.57 2.58
N HIS A 10 -3.56 -9.06 3.47
CA HIS A 10 -5.03 -9.06 3.34
C HIS A 10 -5.71 -7.95 4.15
N VAL A 11 -4.95 -7.07 4.79
CA VAL A 11 -5.47 -6.04 5.71
C VAL A 11 -5.43 -4.68 5.04
N ASP A 12 -6.58 -4.02 4.93
CA ASP A 12 -6.67 -2.63 4.48
C ASP A 12 -6.07 -1.69 5.54
N LEU A 13 -5.29 -0.69 5.09
CA LEU A 13 -4.55 0.23 5.96
C LEU A 13 -5.31 1.53 6.26
N MET A 14 -6.53 1.68 5.75
CA MET A 14 -7.40 2.82 5.99
C MET A 14 -8.86 2.38 5.98
N PRO A 15 -9.75 3.07 6.71
CA PRO A 15 -11.18 2.80 6.66
C PRO A 15 -11.76 3.16 5.29
N GLU A 16 -12.83 2.48 4.89
CA GLU A 16 -13.46 2.70 3.57
C GLU A 16 -14.00 4.12 3.39
N SER A 17 -14.37 4.79 4.49
CA SER A 17 -14.85 6.19 4.48
C SER A 17 -13.80 7.20 4.05
N ASP A 18 -12.52 6.87 4.22
CA ASP A 18 -11.41 7.81 4.07
C ASP A 18 -10.60 7.55 2.80
N VAL A 19 -11.05 6.62 1.96
CA VAL A 19 -10.35 6.23 0.73
C VAL A 19 -10.43 7.38 -0.30
N PRO A 20 -9.30 7.95 -0.72
CA PRO A 20 -9.29 9.05 -1.66
C PRO A 20 -9.56 8.57 -3.10
N VAL A 21 -10.00 9.51 -3.95
CA VAL A 21 -10.20 9.28 -5.38
C VAL A 21 -8.94 9.66 -6.16
N GLY A 22 -8.50 8.78 -7.05
CA GLY A 22 -7.44 9.02 -8.04
C GLY A 22 -6.02 8.87 -7.53
N ARG A 23 -5.68 9.40 -6.34
CA ARG A 23 -4.31 9.33 -5.79
C ARG A 23 -4.32 9.08 -4.28
N ASN A 24 -3.44 8.20 -3.83
CA ASN A 24 -3.23 7.89 -2.42
C ASN A 24 -1.73 7.64 -2.14
N ASP A 25 -1.12 8.52 -1.35
CA ASP A 25 0.29 8.41 -0.99
C ASP A 25 0.40 7.72 0.38
N LEU A 26 0.95 6.49 0.42
CA LEU A 26 1.18 5.76 1.67
C LEU A 26 2.45 6.25 2.35
N VAL A 27 2.30 6.93 3.49
CA VAL A 27 3.41 7.34 4.34
C VAL A 27 3.71 6.24 5.36
N LEU A 28 4.95 5.73 5.34
CA LEU A 28 5.43 4.68 6.21
C LEU A 28 6.54 5.22 7.11
N GLU A 29 6.36 5.16 8.42
CA GLU A 29 7.32 5.66 9.41
C GLU A 29 7.88 4.53 10.26
N ASN A 30 9.14 4.66 10.70
CA ASN A 30 9.80 3.73 11.62
C ASN A 30 9.71 2.25 11.20
N ILE A 31 9.98 1.96 9.92
CA ILE A 31 9.89 0.61 9.36
C ILE A 31 11.05 -0.25 9.86
N LYS A 32 10.72 -1.33 10.59
CA LYS A 32 11.69 -2.29 11.15
C LYS A 32 11.74 -3.63 10.42
N GLU A 33 10.70 -3.95 9.68
CA GLU A 33 10.55 -5.21 8.96
C GLU A 33 10.21 -4.97 7.50
N SER A 34 10.79 -5.79 6.62
CA SER A 34 10.44 -5.80 5.20
C SER A 34 9.01 -6.29 5.00
N ALA A 35 8.27 -5.66 4.11
CA ALA A 35 6.89 -6.03 3.82
C ALA A 35 6.46 -5.63 2.41
N ASN A 36 5.45 -6.34 1.90
CA ASN A 36 4.76 -5.98 0.67
C ASN A 36 3.51 -5.18 0.99
N TYR A 37 3.36 -4.06 0.28
CA TYR A 37 2.19 -3.19 0.32
C TYR A 37 1.51 -3.25 -1.05
N THR A 38 0.19 -3.34 -1.09
CA THR A 38 -0.56 -3.39 -2.35
C THR A 38 -1.43 -2.15 -2.48
N CYS A 39 -1.26 -1.42 -3.57
CA CYS A 39 -2.15 -0.36 -4.00
C CYS A 39 -3.30 -0.98 -4.80
N VAL A 40 -4.54 -0.71 -4.39
CA VAL A 40 -5.75 -1.21 -5.03
C VAL A 40 -6.53 -0.02 -5.56
N ALA A 41 -6.72 0.04 -6.88
CA ALA A 41 -7.52 1.06 -7.54
C ALA A 41 -8.81 0.44 -8.07
N SER A 42 -9.95 0.85 -7.52
CA SER A 42 -11.26 0.27 -7.83
C SER A 42 -12.27 1.31 -8.31
N SER A 43 -13.06 0.93 -9.32
CA SER A 43 -14.14 1.73 -9.89
C SER A 43 -15.33 0.83 -10.25
N SER A 44 -16.44 1.42 -10.66
CA SER A 44 -17.61 0.66 -11.14
C SER A 44 -17.33 -0.25 -12.35
N LEU A 45 -16.23 0.00 -13.08
CA LEU A 45 -15.82 -0.80 -14.24
C LEU A 45 -14.92 -1.98 -13.85
N GLY A 46 -14.36 -1.99 -12.64
CA GLY A 46 -13.43 -3.02 -12.19
C GLY A 46 -12.36 -2.51 -11.23
N SER A 47 -11.51 -3.44 -10.79
CA SER A 47 -10.43 -3.22 -9.84
C SER A 47 -9.10 -3.72 -10.38
N ILE A 48 -8.03 -2.98 -10.12
CA ILE A 48 -6.65 -3.36 -10.43
C ILE A 48 -5.78 -3.25 -9.18
N GLU A 49 -4.71 -4.04 -9.13
CA GLU A 49 -3.78 -4.07 -7.99
C GLU A 49 -2.33 -3.92 -8.45
N HIS A 50 -1.52 -3.28 -7.63
CA HIS A 50 -0.07 -3.19 -7.82
C HIS A 50 0.67 -3.37 -6.50
N VAL A 51 1.70 -4.23 -6.47
CA VAL A 51 2.47 -4.54 -5.26
C VAL A 51 3.75 -3.73 -5.24
N SER A 52 3.98 -3.01 -4.14
CA SER A 52 5.21 -2.31 -3.81
C SER A 52 5.93 -3.05 -2.68
N GLN A 53 7.18 -3.46 -2.94
CA GLN A 53 8.01 -4.12 -1.95
C GLN A 53 8.86 -3.10 -1.20
N VAL A 54 8.76 -3.12 0.13
CA VAL A 54 9.60 -2.31 1.03
C VAL A 54 10.58 -3.25 1.72
N LEU A 55 11.88 -2.98 1.56
CA LEU A 55 12.96 -3.78 2.13
C LEU A 55 13.71 -2.98 3.19
N VAL A 56 13.86 -3.56 4.38
CA VAL A 56 14.80 -3.09 5.38
C VAL A 56 16.11 -3.87 5.19
N GLN A 57 17.20 -3.16 4.95
CA GLN A 57 18.52 -3.76 4.78
C GLN A 57 19.37 -3.50 6.02
N ALA A 58 19.99 -4.57 6.54
CA ALA A 58 21.03 -4.46 7.55
C ALA A 58 22.38 -4.29 6.87
N LEU A 59 23.30 -3.59 7.53
CA LEU A 59 24.69 -3.55 7.10
C LEU A 59 25.33 -4.90 7.44
N LEU A 60 25.85 -5.60 6.43
CA LEU A 60 26.71 -6.76 6.64
C LEU A 60 28.08 -6.23 7.08
N SER A 61 28.49 -6.51 8.32
CA SER A 61 29.86 -6.26 8.78
C SER A 61 30.76 -7.40 8.29
N SER A 62 31.53 -7.15 7.24
CA SER A 62 32.67 -7.99 6.84
C SER A 62 33.96 -7.51 7.50
#